data_AF-A0A5K7Y7I6-F1
#
_entry.id   AF-A0A5K7Y7I6-F1
#
_cell.length_a   1.000
_cell.length_b   1.000
_cell.length_c   1.000
_cell.angle_alpha   90.00
_cell.angle_beta   90.00
_cell.angle_gamma   90.00
#
_symmetry.space_group_name_H-M   'P 1'
#
loop_
_entity.id
_entity.type
_entity.pdbx_description
1 polymer ?
#
loop_
_entity_poly.entity_id
_entity_poly.type
_entity_poly.pdbx_seq_one_letter_code
_entity_poly.pdbx_strand_id
1 'polypeptide(L)'
;MLIVLIMLVVIGLLAVTGVEDSQLQTRMAVNSRNFEQSYYNAETSLSIGERALQESLEDGTWSLDSFDDSAGLMLALPEDAPPINPLSEADWQASGIQTLDSDTGAVIGAYVIEYLGKVGEPPLNASNEVNAVGTRLDAFRINAMGTGGGNGASWTVVQSEMELGPYF
;
A
#
# COMPACT_ATOMS: atom_id res chain seq x y z
N MET A 1 -55.84 -22.49 23.41
CA MET A 1 -54.65 -22.14 24.22
C MET A 1 -53.37 -22.64 23.58
N LEU A 2 -53.22 -23.94 23.28
CA LEU A 2 -52.03 -24.50 22.64
C LEU A 2 -51.72 -23.91 21.24
N ILE A 3 -52.74 -23.68 20.41
CA ILE A 3 -52.58 -23.07 19.07
C ILE A 3 -52.03 -21.64 19.15
N VAL A 4 -52.47 -20.85 20.15
CA VAL A 4 -52.02 -19.46 20.36
C VAL A 4 -50.55 -19.45 20.79
N LEU A 5 -50.15 -20.41 21.62
CA LEU A 5 -48.78 -20.57 22.08
C LEU A 5 -47.84 -20.97 20.93
N ILE A 6 -48.25 -21.91 20.08
CA ILE A 6 -47.48 -22.28 18.88
C ILE A 6 -47.37 -21.09 17.92
N MET A 7 -48.45 -20.35 17.71
CA MET A 7 -48.45 -19.20 16.80
C MET A 7 -47.54 -18.07 17.30
N LEU A 8 -47.50 -17.80 18.62
CA LEU A 8 -46.57 -16.86 19.24
C LEU A 8 -45.10 -17.27 19.05
N VAL A 9 -44.79 -18.57 19.21
CA VAL A 9 -43.43 -19.09 19.02
C VAL A 9 -43.00 -18.96 17.56
N VAL A 10 -43.88 -19.28 16.61
CA VAL A 10 -43.59 -19.15 15.17
C VAL A 10 -43.36 -17.70 14.77
N ILE A 11 -44.18 -16.76 15.26
CA ILE A 11 -43.99 -15.33 14.99
C ILE A 11 -42.68 -14.82 15.62
N GLY A 12 -42.35 -15.28 16.84
CA GLY A 12 -41.09 -14.94 17.50
C GLY A 12 -39.86 -15.43 16.73
N LEU A 13 -39.90 -16.67 16.23
CA LEU A 13 -38.82 -17.23 15.41
C LEU A 13 -38.64 -16.45 14.10
N LEU A 14 -39.73 -16.11 13.40
CA LEU A 14 -39.68 -15.32 12.16
C LEU A 14 -39.14 -13.90 12.39
N ALA A 15 -39.47 -13.29 13.52
CA ALA A 15 -38.96 -11.97 13.87
C ALA A 15 -37.44 -11.98 14.16
N VAL A 16 -36.94 -13.03 14.83
CA VAL A 16 -35.49 -13.16 15.12
C VAL A 16 -34.68 -13.43 13.85
N THR A 17 -35.13 -14.35 13.00
CA THR A 17 -34.40 -14.68 11.75
C THR A 17 -34.32 -13.48 10.79
N GLY A 18 -35.38 -12.66 10.69
CA GLY A 18 -35.35 -11.45 9.87
C GLY A 18 -34.39 -10.38 10.38
N VAL A 19 -34.17 -10.31 11.69
CA VAL A 19 -33.21 -9.39 12.31
C VAL A 19 -31.77 -9.86 12.11
N GLU A 20 -31.51 -11.17 12.21
CA GLU A 20 -30.18 -11.76 11.97
C GLU A 20 -29.69 -11.52 10.53
N ASP A 21 -30.56 -11.74 9.52
CA ASP A 21 -30.22 -11.49 8.11
C ASP A 21 -29.92 -10.01 7.83
N SER A 22 -30.70 -9.10 8.41
CA SER A 22 -30.49 -7.65 8.26
C SER A 22 -29.16 -7.20 8.87
N GLN A 23 -28.76 -7.78 10.00
CA GLN A 23 -27.48 -7.48 10.63
C GLN A 23 -26.29 -8.00 9.80
N LEU A 24 -26.38 -9.20 9.23
CA LEU A 24 -25.34 -9.74 8.37
C LEU A 24 -25.17 -8.92 7.09
N GLN A 25 -26.27 -8.57 6.42
CA GLN A 25 -26.24 -7.71 5.23
C GLN A 25 -25.62 -6.34 5.53
N THR A 26 -25.97 -5.75 6.68
CA THR A 26 -25.40 -4.47 7.11
C THR A 26 -23.89 -4.59 7.35
N ARG A 27 -23.42 -5.65 8.01
CA ARG A 27 -21.98 -5.89 8.23
C ARG A 27 -21.23 -6.11 6.91
N MET A 28 -21.80 -6.85 5.96
CA MET A 28 -21.20 -7.06 4.64
C MET A 28 -21.12 -5.74 3.87
N ALA A 29 -22.17 -4.91 3.90
CA ALA A 29 -22.17 -3.60 3.24
C ALA A 29 -21.11 -2.65 3.84
N VAL A 30 -20.98 -2.63 5.17
CA VAL A 30 -19.94 -1.85 5.85
C VAL A 30 -18.54 -2.36 5.50
N ASN A 31 -18.33 -3.67 5.49
CA ASN A 31 -17.04 -4.25 5.12
C ASN A 31 -16.66 -3.95 3.66
N SER A 32 -17.62 -4.07 2.72
CA SER A 32 -17.40 -3.71 1.30
C SER A 32 -16.99 -2.26 1.16
N ARG A 33 -17.72 -1.35 1.83
CA ARG A 33 -17.41 0.08 1.80
C ARG A 33 -16.05 0.40 2.42
N ASN A 34 -15.70 -0.23 3.54
CA ASN A 34 -14.39 -0.01 4.18
C ASN A 34 -13.25 -0.50 3.28
N PHE A 35 -13.43 -1.63 2.61
CA PHE A 35 -12.46 -2.18 1.66
C PHE A 35 -12.31 -1.31 0.41
N GLU A 36 -13.41 -0.84 -0.18
CA GLU A 36 -13.37 0.09 -1.32
C GLU A 36 -12.63 1.39 -0.95
N GLN A 37 -12.86 1.90 0.27
CA GLN A 37 -12.17 3.09 0.76
C GLN A 37 -10.67 2.84 0.97
N SER A 38 -10.28 1.73 1.60
CA SER A 38 -8.86 1.41 1.80
C SER A 38 -8.15 1.20 0.47
N TYR A 39 -8.80 0.55 -0.50
CA TYR A 39 -8.26 0.36 -1.84
C TYR A 39 -8.09 1.69 -2.58
N TYR A 40 -9.10 2.57 -2.55
CA TYR A 40 -9.00 3.90 -3.15
C TYR A 40 -7.86 4.73 -2.55
N ASN A 41 -7.70 4.69 -1.22
CA ASN A 41 -6.61 5.38 -0.54
C ASN A 41 -5.24 4.78 -0.86
N ALA A 42 -5.16 3.45 -1.04
CA ALA A 42 -3.93 2.75 -1.42
C ALA A 42 -3.49 3.16 -2.84
N GLU A 43 -4.40 3.14 -3.81
CA GLU A 43 -4.15 3.60 -5.18
C GLU A 43 -3.77 5.09 -5.24
N THR A 44 -4.41 5.92 -4.40
CA THR A 44 -4.06 7.35 -4.29
C THR A 44 -2.63 7.52 -3.74
N SER A 45 -2.28 6.75 -2.70
CA SER A 45 -0.93 6.77 -2.12
C SER A 45 0.11 6.26 -3.12
N LEU A 46 -0.23 5.23 -3.90
CA LEU A 46 0.61 4.70 -4.97
C LEU A 46 0.88 5.76 -6.04
N SER A 47 -0.17 6.35 -6.59
CA SER A 47 -0.05 7.38 -7.63
C SER A 47 0.76 8.60 -7.17
N ILE A 48 0.61 8.99 -5.91
CA ILE A 48 1.42 10.07 -5.31
C ILE A 48 2.89 9.66 -5.19
N GLY A 49 3.17 8.44 -4.73
CA GLY A 49 4.53 7.90 -4.64
C GLY A 49 5.21 7.75 -6.01
N GLU A 50 4.49 7.24 -7.01
CA GLU A 50 4.98 7.13 -8.39
C GLU A 50 5.34 8.49 -8.98
N ARG A 51 4.47 9.48 -8.80
CA ARG A 51 4.73 10.85 -9.25
C ARG A 51 5.90 11.48 -8.50
N ALA A 52 5.97 11.31 -7.18
CA ALA A 52 7.07 11.84 -6.37
C ALA A 52 8.42 11.24 -6.80
N LEU A 53 8.44 9.95 -7.14
CA LEU A 53 9.62 9.29 -7.71
C LEU A 53 10.02 9.92 -9.04
N GLN A 54 9.07 10.03 -9.98
CA GLN A 54 9.38 10.55 -11.30
C GLN A 54 9.87 12.01 -11.24
N GLU A 55 9.14 12.89 -10.53
CA GLU A 55 9.49 14.31 -10.40
C GLU A 55 10.85 14.48 -9.71
N SER A 56 11.11 13.75 -8.62
CA SER A 56 12.36 13.90 -7.87
C SER A 56 13.59 13.37 -8.61
N LEU A 57 13.42 12.34 -9.43
CA LEU A 57 14.48 11.82 -10.30
C LEU A 57 14.74 12.75 -11.49
N GLU A 58 13.69 13.27 -12.13
CA GLU A 58 13.81 14.21 -13.26
C GLU A 58 14.45 15.54 -12.85
N ASP A 59 14.10 16.06 -11.66
CA ASP A 59 14.67 17.29 -11.11
C ASP A 59 16.05 17.07 -10.45
N GLY A 60 16.49 15.81 -10.31
CA GLY A 60 17.77 15.45 -9.68
C GLY A 60 17.82 15.70 -8.17
N THR A 61 16.65 15.80 -7.51
CA THR A 61 16.54 15.98 -6.06
C THR A 61 16.92 14.71 -5.31
N TRP A 62 16.55 13.55 -5.85
CA TRP A 62 16.92 12.25 -5.27
C TRP A 62 18.13 11.67 -5.99
N SER A 63 19.18 11.41 -5.21
CA SER A 63 20.34 10.62 -5.60
C SER A 63 20.27 9.22 -4.99
N LEU A 64 21.19 8.33 -5.36
CA LEU A 64 21.28 7.01 -4.72
C LEU A 64 21.46 7.11 -3.19
N ASP A 65 22.16 8.15 -2.71
CA ASP A 65 22.35 8.40 -1.27
C ASP A 65 21.06 8.84 -0.55
N SER A 66 20.00 9.19 -1.29
CA SER A 66 18.69 9.53 -0.72
C SER A 66 17.89 8.30 -0.29
N PHE A 67 18.28 7.09 -0.74
CA PHE A 67 17.68 5.82 -0.33
C PHE A 67 18.36 5.31 0.95
N ASP A 68 18.18 6.04 2.04
CA ASP A 68 18.84 5.85 3.33
C ASP A 68 17.91 5.32 4.44
N ASP A 69 16.78 4.71 4.05
CA ASP A 69 15.69 4.26 4.92
C ASP A 69 14.96 5.40 5.65
N SER A 70 15.00 6.62 5.10
CA SER A 70 14.25 7.77 5.58
C SER A 70 13.21 8.25 4.55
N ALA A 71 12.16 8.94 5.03
CA ALA A 71 11.12 9.53 4.19
C ALA A 71 10.47 8.57 3.16
N GLY A 72 10.41 7.28 3.47
CA GLY A 72 9.86 6.23 2.62
C GLY A 72 10.82 5.75 1.53
N LEU A 73 12.08 6.17 1.52
CA LEU A 73 13.07 5.79 0.51
C LEU A 73 14.00 4.71 1.06
N MET A 74 13.98 3.52 0.47
CA MET A 74 14.71 2.36 0.98
C MET A 74 15.61 1.74 -0.09
N LEU A 75 16.75 1.22 0.32
CA LEU A 75 17.66 0.52 -0.58
C LEU A 75 17.41 -0.99 -0.48
N ALA A 76 17.01 -1.63 -1.58
CA ALA A 76 16.93 -3.09 -1.60
C ALA A 76 18.36 -3.66 -1.74
N LEU A 77 18.90 -4.18 -0.64
CA LEU A 77 20.20 -4.84 -0.65
C LEU A 77 20.06 -6.25 -1.26
N PRO A 78 20.99 -6.69 -2.14
CA PRO A 78 20.86 -7.95 -2.89
C PRO A 78 20.73 -9.23 -2.04
N GLU A 79 21.12 -9.19 -0.76
CA GLU A 79 21.04 -10.32 0.17
C GLU A 79 19.89 -10.23 1.17
N ASP A 80 19.16 -9.11 1.22
CA ASP A 80 18.16 -8.86 2.24
C ASP A 80 16.73 -9.10 1.75
N ALA A 81 15.86 -9.48 2.69
CA ALA A 81 14.42 -9.43 2.47
C ALA A 81 13.99 -7.99 2.12
N PRO A 82 12.82 -7.79 1.48
CA PRO A 82 12.27 -6.46 1.27
C PRO A 82 12.38 -5.64 2.57
N PRO A 83 12.90 -4.40 2.53
CA PRO A 83 13.09 -3.57 3.72
C PRO A 83 11.83 -3.44 4.57
N ILE A 84 10.67 -3.51 3.93
CA ILE A 84 9.36 -3.63 4.56
C ILE A 84 8.64 -4.91 4.12
N ASN A 85 8.05 -5.63 5.07
CA ASN A 85 7.04 -6.62 4.76
C ASN A 85 5.69 -5.92 4.53
N PRO A 86 5.13 -5.92 3.31
CA PRO A 86 3.89 -5.22 3.01
C PRO A 86 2.70 -5.75 3.82
N LEU A 87 2.78 -6.97 4.36
CA LEU A 87 1.73 -7.58 5.18
C LEU A 87 1.94 -7.37 6.70
N SER A 88 3.02 -6.71 7.11
CA SER A 88 3.31 -6.39 8.51
C SER A 88 2.80 -5.00 8.88
N GLU A 89 1.79 -4.93 9.75
CA GLU A 89 1.31 -3.65 10.28
C GLU A 89 2.41 -2.91 11.07
N ALA A 90 3.27 -3.65 11.79
CA ALA A 90 4.35 -3.07 12.57
C ALA A 90 5.35 -2.32 11.67
N ASP A 91 5.59 -2.82 10.46
CA ASP A 91 6.52 -2.21 9.54
C ASP A 91 5.93 -0.90 9.02
N TRP A 92 4.65 -0.85 8.69
CA TRP A 92 3.94 0.38 8.29
C TRP A 92 3.86 1.46 9.37
N GLN A 93 4.07 1.09 10.64
CA GLN A 93 4.15 2.01 11.78
C GLN A 93 5.60 2.38 12.16
N ALA A 94 6.59 1.83 11.45
CA ALA A 94 7.98 2.13 11.70
C ALA A 94 8.33 3.59 11.36
N SER A 95 9.34 4.12 12.05
CA SER A 95 9.90 5.42 11.69
C SER A 95 10.52 5.39 10.31
N GLY A 96 10.38 6.47 9.55
CA GLY A 96 10.99 6.59 8.22
C GLY A 96 10.04 6.26 7.08
N ILE A 97 8.75 6.04 7.32
CA ILE A 97 7.74 5.85 6.27
C ILE A 97 7.06 7.16 5.92
N GLN A 98 6.81 7.37 4.63
CA GLN A 98 6.07 8.52 4.15
C GLN A 98 4.56 8.28 4.27
N THR A 99 3.91 9.04 5.14
CA THR A 99 2.47 8.96 5.39
C THR A 99 1.70 10.02 4.58
N LEU A 100 0.44 9.70 4.30
CA LEU A 100 -0.53 10.61 3.72
C LEU A 100 -1.61 10.90 4.74
N ASP A 101 -1.82 12.18 5.01
CA ASP A 101 -2.87 12.66 5.88
C ASP A 101 -4.09 13.14 5.08
N SER A 102 -5.27 12.96 5.65
CA SER A 102 -6.48 13.64 5.20
C SER A 102 -6.43 15.13 5.55
N ASP A 103 -7.39 15.88 5.01
CA ASP A 103 -7.61 17.29 5.37
C ASP A 103 -7.83 17.52 6.88
N THR A 104 -8.22 16.48 7.63
CA THR A 104 -8.41 16.53 9.08
C THR A 104 -7.17 16.11 9.88
N GLY A 105 -6.05 15.82 9.20
CA GLY A 105 -4.80 15.38 9.81
C GLY A 105 -4.80 13.91 10.26
N ALA A 106 -5.70 13.08 9.71
CA ALA A 106 -5.72 11.65 10.01
C ALA A 106 -4.99 10.88 8.92
N VAL A 107 -4.12 9.93 9.29
CA VAL A 107 -3.39 9.09 8.32
C VAL A 107 -4.36 8.23 7.52
N ILE A 108 -4.44 8.48 6.21
CA ILE A 108 -5.28 7.77 5.24
C ILE A 108 -4.51 6.74 4.42
N GLY A 109 -3.19 6.83 4.40
CA GLY A 109 -2.32 5.93 3.65
C GLY A 109 -0.85 6.21 3.88
N ALA A 110 -0.01 5.44 3.22
CA ALA A 110 1.44 5.60 3.25
C ALA A 110 2.05 4.97 2.00
N TYR A 111 3.27 5.37 1.63
CA TYR A 111 4.03 4.70 0.59
C TYR A 111 5.50 4.57 0.96
N VAL A 112 6.14 3.59 0.35
CA VAL A 112 7.56 3.28 0.43
C VAL A 112 8.05 3.00 -0.99
N ILE A 113 9.21 3.57 -1.33
CA ILE A 113 9.89 3.43 -2.61
C ILE A 113 11.21 2.73 -2.35
N GLU A 114 11.37 1.57 -2.94
CA GLU A 114 12.56 0.74 -2.84
C GLU A 114 13.35 0.81 -4.15
N TYR A 115 14.63 1.12 -4.08
CA TYR A 115 15.53 1.00 -5.23
C TYR A 115 16.05 -0.44 -5.34
N LEU A 116 15.76 -1.11 -6.46
CA LEU A 116 16.09 -2.51 -6.73
C LEU A 116 17.44 -2.69 -7.46
N GLY A 117 18.06 -1.60 -7.88
CA GLY A 117 19.29 -1.63 -8.67
C GLY A 117 19.06 -1.48 -10.17
N LYS A 118 20.13 -1.73 -10.92
CA LYS A 118 20.16 -1.56 -12.38
C LYS A 118 19.63 -2.79 -13.11
N VAL A 119 18.70 -2.60 -14.03
CA VAL A 119 18.17 -3.64 -14.93
C VAL A 119 18.67 -3.42 -16.36
N GLY A 120 18.94 -4.52 -17.09
CA GLY A 120 19.44 -4.50 -18.46
C GLY A 120 20.69 -5.36 -18.67
N GLU A 121 21.25 -5.31 -19.87
CA GLU A 121 22.44 -6.10 -20.22
C GLU A 121 23.66 -5.63 -19.41
N PRO A 122 24.27 -6.51 -18.59
CA PRO A 122 25.43 -6.13 -17.82
C PRO A 122 26.61 -5.88 -18.75
N PRO A 123 27.40 -4.84 -18.51
CA PRO A 123 28.59 -4.57 -19.30
C PRO A 123 29.64 -5.66 -19.07
N LEU A 124 30.48 -5.87 -20.09
CA LEU A 124 31.50 -6.92 -20.12
C LEU A 124 32.51 -6.88 -18.95
N ASN A 125 32.67 -5.74 -18.27
CA ASN A 125 33.51 -5.58 -17.08
C ASN A 125 33.12 -4.32 -16.26
N ALA A 126 33.63 -4.20 -15.03
CA ALA A 126 33.37 -3.07 -14.14
C ALA A 126 33.89 -1.71 -14.68
N SER A 127 34.93 -1.70 -15.52
CA SER A 127 35.40 -0.48 -16.19
C SER A 127 34.42 -0.01 -17.27
N ASN A 128 33.64 -0.95 -17.83
CA ASN A 128 32.59 -0.69 -18.78
C ASN A 128 31.28 -0.30 -18.06
N GLU A 129 31.04 -0.65 -16.79
CA GLU A 129 29.94 -0.07 -15.98
C GLU A 129 30.04 1.45 -15.90
N VAL A 130 31.22 1.97 -15.57
CA VAL A 130 31.46 3.42 -15.45
C VAL A 130 31.30 4.15 -16.80
N ASN A 131 31.49 3.45 -17.92
CA ASN A 131 31.27 3.99 -19.27
C ASN A 131 29.87 3.65 -19.84
N ALA A 132 29.13 2.75 -19.20
CA ALA A 132 27.76 2.35 -19.53
C ALA A 132 26.73 3.12 -18.68
N VAL A 133 27.18 4.10 -17.90
CA VAL A 133 26.34 5.15 -17.30
C VAL A 133 25.50 5.74 -18.43
N GLY A 134 24.22 5.37 -18.46
CA GLY A 134 23.31 5.76 -19.53
C GLY A 134 22.65 4.63 -20.33
N THR A 135 23.01 3.35 -20.15
CA THR A 135 22.39 2.24 -20.92
C THR A 135 21.51 1.31 -20.09
N ARG A 136 21.64 1.32 -18.76
CA ARG A 136 20.86 0.47 -17.85
C ARG A 136 19.80 1.29 -17.12
N LEU A 137 18.59 0.74 -17.06
CA LEU A 137 17.46 1.37 -16.38
C LEU A 137 17.59 1.17 -14.87
N ASP A 138 17.13 2.14 -14.10
CA ASP A 138 16.99 2.01 -12.65
C ASP A 138 15.64 1.37 -12.35
N ALA A 139 15.64 0.26 -11.62
CA ALA A 139 14.41 -0.40 -11.20
C ALA A 139 14.03 0.01 -9.78
N PHE A 140 12.72 0.24 -9.61
CA PHE A 140 12.12 0.66 -8.35
C PHE A 140 10.89 -0.19 -8.07
N ARG A 141 10.65 -0.48 -6.80
CA ARG A 141 9.41 -1.07 -6.30
C ARG A 141 8.74 -0.09 -5.36
N ILE A 142 7.47 0.18 -5.59
CA ILE A 142 6.68 1.09 -4.77
C ILE A 142 5.61 0.27 -4.09
N ASN A 143 5.66 0.26 -2.76
CA ASN A 143 4.64 -0.32 -1.91
C ASN A 143 3.78 0.82 -1.35
N ALA A 144 2.47 0.74 -1.49
CA ALA A 144 1.56 1.75 -0.97
C ALA A 144 0.44 1.10 -0.17
N MET A 145 0.16 1.65 1.01
CA MET A 145 -0.95 1.25 1.86
C MET A 145 -2.05 2.32 1.85
N GLY A 146 -3.28 1.88 2.00
CA GLY A 146 -4.42 2.74 2.29
C GLY A 146 -5.23 2.18 3.45
N THR A 147 -5.73 3.08 4.30
CA THR A 147 -6.61 2.74 5.42
C THR A 147 -8.06 3.09 5.08
N GLY A 148 -9.00 2.30 5.58
CA GLY A 148 -10.43 2.44 5.28
C GLY A 148 -11.28 2.15 6.51
N GLY A 149 -12.44 2.81 6.60
CA GLY A 149 -13.28 2.78 7.79
C GLY A 149 -12.73 3.63 8.95
N GLY A 150 -13.57 3.92 9.94
CA GLY A 150 -13.15 4.70 11.11
C GLY A 150 -12.02 3.99 11.87
N ASN A 151 -10.98 4.75 12.26
CA ASN A 151 -9.78 4.26 12.95
C ASN A 151 -9.02 3.13 12.22
N GLY A 152 -9.04 3.08 10.88
CA GLY A 152 -8.27 2.08 10.13
C GLY A 152 -8.82 0.66 10.26
N ALA A 153 -10.14 0.51 10.36
CA ALA A 153 -10.81 -0.80 10.47
C ALA A 153 -10.52 -1.77 9.29
N SER A 154 -10.06 -1.24 8.16
CA SER A 154 -9.56 -1.98 7.02
C SER A 154 -8.27 -1.33 6.52
N TRP A 155 -7.37 -2.16 6.00
CA TRP A 155 -6.18 -1.70 5.33
C TRP A 155 -5.93 -2.54 4.07
N THR A 156 -5.32 -1.94 3.07
CA THR A 156 -5.05 -2.57 1.79
C THR A 156 -3.70 -2.10 1.32
N VAL A 157 -2.93 -3.01 0.72
CA VAL A 157 -1.62 -2.71 0.15
C VAL A 157 -1.62 -3.05 -1.32
N VAL A 158 -1.09 -2.13 -2.11
CA VAL A 158 -0.86 -2.28 -3.54
C VAL A 158 0.63 -2.09 -3.82
N GLN A 159 1.14 -2.77 -4.83
CA GLN A 159 2.54 -2.70 -5.23
C GLN A 159 2.63 -2.40 -6.72
N SER A 160 3.57 -1.53 -7.08
CA SER A 160 3.95 -1.22 -8.46
C SER A 160 5.45 -1.41 -8.62
N GLU A 161 5.89 -1.82 -9.81
CA GLU A 161 7.30 -1.93 -10.17
C GLU A 161 7.52 -1.07 -11.41
N MET A 162 8.55 -0.22 -11.37
CA MET A 162 8.86 0.70 -12.45
C MET A 162 10.33 0.63 -12.82
N GLU A 163 10.60 0.60 -14.11
CA GLU A 163 11.93 0.76 -14.68
C GLU A 163 11.99 2.15 -15.31
N LEU A 164 12.80 3.04 -14.74
CA LEU A 164 12.95 4.39 -15.22
C LEU A 164 14.36 4.60 -15.78
N GLY A 165 14.55 5.72 -16.50
CA GLY A 165 15.80 6.05 -17.18
C GLY A 165 17.04 5.93 -16.29
N PRO A 166 18.24 5.97 -16.88
CA PRO A 166 19.48 5.94 -16.12
C PRO A 166 19.63 7.25 -15.31
N TYR A 167 19.27 7.22 -14.03
CA TYR A 167 19.42 8.32 -13.09
C TYR A 167 20.66 8.18 -12.22
N PHE A 168 21.05 6.93 -11.90
CA PHE A 168 22.23 6.62 -11.04
C PHE A 168 23.43 6.02 -11.78
#